data_AF-A0A8C2FDA5-F1
#
_entry.id   AF-A0A8C2FDA5-F1
#
_cell.length_a   1.000
_cell.length_b   1.000
_cell.length_c   1.000
_cell.angle_alpha   90.00
_cell.angle_beta   90.00
_cell.angle_gamma   90.00
#
_symmetry.space_group_name_H-M   'P 1'
#
loop_
_entity.id
_entity.type
_entity.pdbx_description
1 polymer ?
#
loop_
_entity_poly.entity_id
_entity_poly.type
_entity_poly.pdbx_seq_one_letter_code
_entity_poly.pdbx_strand_id
1 'polypeptide(L)'
;STFGAANGSCFTAGRLTHVAGREGHMVRIMSYISVKRYTPSPALMFNGIVSIIYIMPADINTLINYFSFAQWAFYGLTCLALIVMRFTRKELQRPVKVPIVIPVLVVIVSCYLVLAPIIDKPEWEYLYCTMFIVGGLLLYVPFIYYK
;
A
#
# COMPACT_ATOMS: atom_id res chain seq x y z
N SER A 1 -17.07 -12.15 10.73
CA SER A 1 -18.07 -11.13 10.30
C SER A 1 -17.51 -10.30 9.15
N THR A 2 -18.09 -10.38 7.97
CA THR A 2 -17.56 -9.79 6.71
C THR A 2 -18.03 -8.34 6.49
N PHE A 3 -19.30 -8.03 6.78
CA PHE A 3 -19.86 -6.69 6.60
C PHE A 3 -19.17 -5.62 7.46
N GLY A 4 -18.87 -5.92 8.73
CA GLY A 4 -18.18 -5.00 9.62
C GLY A 4 -16.74 -4.70 9.17
N ALA A 5 -16.03 -5.72 8.68
CA ALA A 5 -14.68 -5.56 8.16
C ALA A 5 -14.66 -4.69 6.89
N ALA A 6 -15.59 -4.93 5.95
CA ALA A 6 -15.72 -4.12 4.75
C ALA A 6 -16.02 -2.64 5.07
N ASN A 7 -16.96 -2.38 5.99
CA ASN A 7 -17.28 -1.02 6.41
C ASN A 7 -16.08 -0.32 7.09
N GLY A 8 -15.32 -1.04 7.91
CA GLY A 8 -14.10 -0.52 8.53
C GLY A 8 -13.03 -0.12 7.50
N SER A 9 -12.82 -0.96 6.49
CA SER A 9 -11.84 -0.71 5.41
C SER A 9 -12.19 0.55 4.60
N CYS A 10 -13.48 0.81 4.35
CA CYS A 10 -13.95 2.01 3.66
C CYS A 10 -13.50 3.31 4.35
N PHE A 11 -13.57 3.37 5.68
CA PHE A 11 -13.13 4.56 6.43
C PHE A 11 -11.63 4.79 6.34
N THR A 12 -10.83 3.73 6.43
CA THR A 12 -9.37 3.82 6.37
C THR A 12 -8.89 4.18 4.98
N ALA A 13 -9.46 3.54 3.94
CA ALA A 13 -9.12 3.81 2.54
C ALA A 13 -9.39 5.27 2.17
N GLY A 14 -10.55 5.81 2.55
CA GLY A 14 -10.91 7.21 2.28
C GLY A 14 -9.93 8.22 2.90
N ARG A 15 -9.40 7.95 4.11
CA ARG A 15 -8.41 8.82 4.77
C ARG A 15 -7.07 8.81 4.05
N LEU A 16 -6.57 7.63 3.69
CA LEU A 16 -5.29 7.50 3.00
C LEU A 16 -5.32 8.21 1.64
N THR A 17 -6.37 7.97 0.85
CA THR A 17 -6.58 8.57 -0.47
C THR A 17 -6.72 10.11 -0.37
N HIS A 18 -7.41 10.61 0.67
CA HIS A 18 -7.55 12.05 0.92
C HIS A 18 -6.23 12.73 1.25
N VAL A 19 -5.43 12.16 2.17
CA VAL A 19 -4.12 12.71 2.56
C VAL A 19 -3.14 12.65 1.38
N ALA A 20 -3.11 11.55 0.63
CA ALA A 20 -2.29 11.43 -0.58
C ALA A 20 -2.64 12.50 -1.65
N GLY A 21 -3.92 12.86 -1.77
CA GLY A 21 -4.35 13.96 -2.64
C GLY A 21 -3.96 15.36 -2.13
N ARG A 22 -3.80 15.54 -0.81
CA ARG A 22 -3.35 16.82 -0.21
C ARG A 22 -1.85 17.04 -0.35
N GLU A 23 -1.05 16.00 -0.19
CA GLU A 23 0.42 16.03 -0.37
C GLU A 23 0.82 16.10 -1.86
N GLY A 24 -0.13 16.15 -2.79
CA GLY A 24 0.14 16.27 -4.23
C GLY A 24 0.59 14.96 -4.89
N HIS A 25 0.64 13.86 -4.15
CA HIS A 25 1.00 12.53 -4.67
C HIS A 25 -0.14 11.84 -5.44
N MET A 26 -1.36 12.36 -5.35
CA MET A 26 -2.52 11.87 -6.09
C MET A 26 -3.37 13.03 -6.61
N VAL A 27 -4.26 12.75 -7.58
CA VAL A 27 -5.12 13.76 -8.22
C VAL A 27 -5.88 14.55 -7.16
N ARG A 28 -5.77 15.89 -7.18
CA ARG A 28 -6.36 16.81 -6.19
C ARG A 28 -7.88 16.64 -6.02
N ILE A 29 -8.54 16.10 -7.04
CA ILE A 29 -9.97 15.75 -7.04
C ILE A 29 -10.30 14.72 -5.94
N MET A 30 -9.38 13.83 -5.62
CA MET A 30 -9.54 12.83 -4.56
C MET A 30 -9.47 13.43 -3.14
N SER A 31 -8.98 14.66 -3.00
CA SER A 31 -8.99 15.41 -1.74
C SER A 31 -10.31 16.15 -1.49
N TYR A 32 -11.28 16.16 -2.43
CA TYR A 32 -12.53 16.88 -2.20
C TYR A 32 -13.41 16.21 -1.15
N ILE A 33 -13.90 17.03 -0.21
CA ILE A 33 -14.84 16.64 0.83
C ILE A 33 -16.22 17.16 0.44
N SER A 34 -17.25 16.32 0.53
CA SER A 34 -18.63 16.76 0.29
C SER A 34 -19.07 17.76 1.36
N VAL A 35 -19.45 18.98 0.96
CA VAL A 35 -19.85 20.06 1.88
C VAL A 35 -21.09 19.69 2.71
N LYS A 36 -21.99 18.86 2.17
CA LYS A 36 -23.27 18.51 2.82
C LYS A 36 -23.16 17.36 3.82
N ARG A 37 -22.20 16.46 3.64
CA ARG A 37 -22.06 15.21 4.43
C ARG A 37 -20.70 15.04 5.09
N TYR A 38 -19.75 15.95 4.85
CA TYR A 38 -18.37 15.90 5.32
C TYR A 38 -17.65 14.58 5.03
N THR A 39 -18.08 13.85 4.00
CA THR A 39 -17.47 12.59 3.59
C THR A 39 -16.57 12.78 2.36
N PRO A 40 -15.44 12.08 2.28
CA PRO A 40 -14.59 12.05 1.08
C PRO A 40 -15.24 11.18 0.00
N SER A 41 -16.36 11.66 -0.55
CA SER A 41 -17.18 10.94 -1.56
C SER A 41 -16.39 10.47 -2.79
N PRO A 42 -15.55 11.29 -3.46
CA PRO A 42 -14.84 10.85 -4.66
C PRO A 42 -13.78 9.77 -4.35
N ALA A 43 -13.09 9.88 -3.21
CA ALA A 43 -12.12 8.88 -2.77
C ALA A 43 -12.77 7.51 -2.51
N LEU A 44 -13.96 7.51 -1.88
CA LEU A 44 -14.67 6.27 -1.57
C LEU A 44 -15.23 5.62 -2.85
N MET A 45 -15.77 6.41 -3.77
CA MET A 45 -16.27 5.90 -5.05
C MET A 45 -15.13 5.28 -5.88
N PHE A 46 -13.96 5.92 -5.92
CA PHE A 46 -12.79 5.39 -6.61
C PHE A 46 -12.34 4.04 -6.04
N ASN A 47 -12.20 3.94 -4.71
CA ASN A 47 -11.85 2.67 -4.06
C ASN A 47 -12.90 1.56 -4.34
N GLY A 48 -14.19 1.92 -4.36
CA GLY A 48 -15.28 1.00 -4.69
C GLY A 48 -15.21 0.47 -6.13
N ILE A 49 -14.99 1.37 -7.10
CA ILE A 49 -14.84 0.99 -8.52
C ILE A 49 -13.64 0.06 -8.71
N VAL A 50 -12.49 0.40 -8.12
CA VAL A 50 -11.29 -0.44 -8.16
C VAL A 50 -11.56 -1.82 -7.55
N SER A 51 -12.27 -1.87 -6.41
CA SER A 51 -12.63 -3.14 -5.76
C SER A 51 -13.51 -4.03 -6.66
N ILE A 52 -14.48 -3.44 -7.37
CA ILE A 52 -15.35 -4.17 -8.31
C ILE A 52 -14.53 -4.72 -9.49
N ILE A 53 -13.60 -3.93 -10.01
CA ILE A 53 -12.71 -4.34 -11.11
C ILE A 53 -11.84 -5.54 -10.68
N TYR A 54 -11.30 -5.53 -9.46
CA TYR A 54 -10.49 -6.63 -8.95
C TYR A 54 -11.29 -7.92 -8.70
N ILE A 55 -12.57 -7.83 -8.37
CA ILE A 55 -13.43 -9.00 -8.11
C ILE A 55 -13.86 -9.70 -9.40
N MET A 56 -13.97 -8.98 -10.52
CA MET A 56 -14.54 -9.52 -11.77
C MET A 56 -13.68 -10.63 -12.42
N PRO A 57 -12.33 -10.55 -12.48
CA PRO A 57 -11.50 -11.57 -13.11
C PRO A 57 -10.77 -12.53 -12.14
N ALA A 58 -10.80 -12.28 -10.83
CA ALA A 58 -9.92 -12.97 -9.88
C ALA A 58 -10.66 -13.94 -8.94
N ASP A 59 -10.14 -15.17 -8.85
CA ASP A 59 -10.49 -16.11 -7.79
C ASP A 59 -10.04 -15.62 -6.39
N ILE A 60 -10.65 -16.15 -5.34
CA ILE A 60 -10.33 -15.74 -3.96
C ILE A 60 -8.88 -16.09 -3.60
N ASN A 61 -8.39 -17.27 -4.00
CA ASN A 61 -7.02 -17.71 -3.67
C ASN A 61 -5.97 -16.86 -4.39
N THR A 62 -6.21 -16.53 -5.65
CA THR A 62 -5.35 -15.69 -6.48
C THR A 62 -5.29 -14.27 -5.93
N LEU A 63 -6.45 -13.70 -5.57
CA LEU A 63 -6.52 -12.38 -4.94
C LEU A 63 -5.81 -12.32 -3.58
N ILE A 64 -5.89 -13.38 -2.77
CA ILE A 64 -5.18 -13.47 -1.49
C ILE A 64 -3.66 -13.51 -1.71
N ASN A 65 -3.19 -14.30 -2.68
CA ASN A 65 -1.76 -14.40 -3.00
C ASN A 65 -1.22 -13.07 -3.53
N TYR A 66 -1.95 -12.42 -4.43
CA TYR A 66 -1.63 -11.11 -4.97
C TYR A 66 -1.53 -10.04 -3.87
N PHE A 67 -2.56 -9.96 -3.00
CA PHE A 67 -2.59 -9.00 -1.90
C PHE A 67 -1.47 -9.26 -0.89
N SER A 68 -1.26 -10.53 -0.52
CA SER A 68 -0.24 -10.92 0.45
C SER A 68 1.16 -10.58 -0.05
N PHE A 69 1.46 -10.86 -1.32
CA PHE A 69 2.74 -10.53 -1.94
C PHE A 69 3.03 -9.03 -1.89
N ALA A 70 2.08 -8.20 -2.33
CA ALA A 70 2.22 -6.75 -2.28
C ALA A 70 2.40 -6.25 -0.84
N GLN A 71 1.56 -6.74 0.09
CA GLN A 71 1.60 -6.33 1.49
C GLN A 71 2.93 -6.67 2.16
N TRP A 72 3.46 -7.88 1.95
CA TRP A 72 4.75 -8.28 2.49
C TRP A 72 5.92 -7.48 1.92
N ALA A 73 5.87 -7.13 0.63
CA ALA A 73 6.87 -6.24 0.02
C ALA A 73 6.87 -4.85 0.68
N PHE A 74 5.69 -4.23 0.86
CA PHE A 74 5.59 -2.91 1.52
C PHE A 74 5.92 -2.95 3.01
N TYR A 75 5.60 -4.04 3.72
CA TYR A 75 6.01 -4.23 5.11
C TYR A 75 7.53 -4.34 5.24
N GLY A 76 8.17 -5.12 4.36
CA GLY A 76 9.63 -5.21 4.27
C GLY A 76 10.27 -3.85 4.02
N LEU A 77 9.75 -3.10 3.05
CA LEU A 77 10.24 -1.76 2.73
C LEU A 77 10.07 -0.78 3.90
N THR A 78 8.95 -0.83 4.62
CA THR A 78 8.69 0.03 5.78
C THR A 78 9.65 -0.30 6.93
N CYS A 79 9.89 -1.58 7.20
CA CYS A 79 10.86 -2.01 8.21
C CYS A 79 12.30 -1.63 7.82
N LEU A 80 12.65 -1.76 6.54
CA LEU A 80 13.93 -1.30 6.01
C LEU A 80 14.07 0.21 6.16
N ALA A 81 13.03 0.98 5.82
CA ALA A 81 13.00 2.43 6.01
C ALA A 81 13.18 2.81 7.49
N LEU A 82 12.63 2.05 8.43
CA LEU A 82 12.85 2.26 9.87
C LEU A 82 14.32 2.05 10.26
N ILE A 83 14.98 1.02 9.70
CA ILE A 83 16.41 0.78 9.90
C ILE A 83 17.22 1.94 9.31
N VAL A 84 16.96 2.34 8.06
CA VAL A 84 17.64 3.47 7.39
C VAL A 84 17.45 4.77 8.17
N MET A 85 16.23 5.09 8.62
CA MET A 85 15.95 6.26 9.44
C MET A 85 16.67 6.23 10.79
N ARG A 86 17.05 5.04 11.30
CA ARG A 86 17.90 4.91 12.49
C ARG A 86 19.33 5.36 12.23
N PHE A 87 19.84 5.23 11.01
CA PHE A 87 21.17 5.69 10.64
C PHE A 87 21.18 7.14 10.16
N THR A 88 20.23 7.54 9.32
CA THR A 88 20.18 8.88 8.72
C THR A 88 19.67 9.96 9.66
N ARG A 89 18.71 9.63 10.54
CA ARG A 89 17.99 10.60 11.39
C ARG A 89 18.08 10.22 12.87
N LYS A 90 19.30 10.30 13.42
CA LYS A 90 19.62 9.93 14.81
C LYS A 90 19.10 10.93 15.85
N GLU A 91 19.02 12.21 15.48
CA GLU A 91 18.66 13.34 16.36
C GLU A 91 17.17 13.43 16.75
N LEU A 92 16.28 12.62 16.16
CA LEU A 92 14.86 12.66 16.53
C LEU A 92 14.63 12.00 17.89
N GLN A 93 13.89 12.69 18.77
CA GLN A 93 13.39 12.11 20.01
C GLN A 93 12.40 10.97 19.69
N ARG A 94 12.77 9.74 20.08
CA ARG A 94 11.96 8.54 19.89
C ARG A 94 11.33 8.14 21.22
N PRO A 95 10.03 8.40 21.45
CA PRO A 95 9.36 8.05 22.70
C PRO A 95 9.19 6.54 22.89
N VAL A 96 9.11 5.77 21.79
CA VAL A 96 9.10 4.31 21.79
C VAL A 96 10.32 3.79 21.04
N LYS A 97 11.16 3.00 21.72
CA LYS A 97 12.37 2.39 21.14
C LYS A 97 12.20 0.88 21.07
N VAL A 98 12.14 0.36 19.86
CA VAL A 98 12.17 -1.10 19.61
C VAL A 98 13.61 -1.60 19.41
N PRO A 99 13.94 -2.81 19.88
CA PRO A 99 15.20 -3.48 19.58
C PRO A 99 15.39 -3.63 18.06
N ILE A 100 16.62 -3.41 17.55
CA ILE A 100 16.95 -3.48 16.11
C ILE A 100 16.74 -4.89 15.54
N VAL A 101 16.85 -5.91 16.39
CA VAL A 101 16.69 -7.32 15.98
C VAL A 101 15.30 -7.56 15.37
N ILE A 102 14.26 -6.91 15.89
CA ILE A 102 12.87 -7.09 15.40
C ILE A 102 12.71 -6.64 13.94
N PRO A 103 13.00 -5.37 13.56
CA PRO A 103 12.85 -4.95 12.17
C PRO A 103 13.80 -5.70 11.22
N VAL A 104 14.99 -6.12 11.67
CA VAL A 104 15.90 -6.94 10.84
C VAL A 104 15.29 -8.30 10.55
N LEU A 105 14.75 -8.98 11.57
CA LEU A 105 14.05 -10.26 11.37
C LEU A 105 12.85 -10.11 10.44
N VAL A 106 12.04 -9.05 10.60
CA VAL A 106 10.89 -8.80 9.73
C VAL A 106 11.31 -8.57 8.28
N VAL A 107 12.41 -7.84 8.05
CA VAL A 107 12.95 -7.65 6.69
C VAL A 107 13.38 -9.00 6.08
N ILE A 108 14.08 -9.85 6.84
CA ILE A 108 14.49 -11.19 6.38
C ILE A 108 13.27 -12.05 6.03
N VAL A 109 12.27 -12.10 6.93
CA VAL A 109 11.03 -12.84 6.71
C VAL A 109 10.26 -12.31 5.51
N SER A 110 10.16 -10.98 5.37
CA SER A 110 9.49 -10.37 4.21
C SER A 110 10.20 -10.71 2.90
N CYS A 111 11.54 -10.73 2.90
CA CYS A 111 12.32 -11.09 1.72
C CYS A 111 12.08 -12.55 1.33
N TYR A 112 12.05 -13.45 2.32
CA TYR A 112 11.71 -14.85 2.10
C TYR A 112 10.28 -15.02 1.55
N LEU A 113 9.28 -14.35 2.15
CA LEU A 113 7.88 -14.46 1.73
C LEU A 113 7.59 -13.81 0.37
N VAL A 114 8.43 -12.88 -0.08
CA VAL A 114 8.37 -12.32 -1.44
C VAL A 114 9.09 -13.22 -2.45
N LEU A 115 10.23 -13.81 -2.07
CA LEU A 115 11.02 -14.65 -2.98
C LEU A 115 10.45 -16.07 -3.14
N ALA A 116 9.93 -16.68 -2.07
CA ALA A 116 9.43 -18.04 -2.09
C ALA A 116 8.31 -18.27 -3.13
N PRO A 117 7.27 -17.40 -3.22
CA PRO A 117 6.23 -17.57 -4.24
C PRO A 117 6.75 -17.44 -5.67
N ILE A 118 7.74 -16.58 -5.90
CA ILE A 118 8.34 -16.37 -7.24
C ILE A 118 9.11 -17.61 -7.69
N ILE A 119 9.79 -18.30 -6.76
CA ILE A 119 10.65 -19.45 -7.06
C ILE A 119 9.82 -20.74 -7.19
N ASP A 120 8.89 -20.99 -6.26
CA ASP A 120 8.16 -22.26 -6.22
C ASP A 120 7.08 -22.37 -7.30
N LYS A 121 6.34 -21.28 -7.57
CA LYS A 121 5.24 -21.26 -8.55
C LYS A 121 5.13 -19.87 -9.19
N PRO A 122 5.90 -19.59 -10.26
CA PRO A 122 5.81 -18.32 -10.96
C PRO A 122 4.48 -18.24 -11.72
N GLU A 123 3.44 -17.77 -11.04
CA GLU A 123 2.15 -17.47 -11.65
C GLU A 123 2.14 -16.04 -12.21
N TRP A 124 1.35 -15.83 -13.27
CA TRP A 124 1.25 -14.55 -13.98
C TRP A 124 0.83 -13.38 -13.06
N GLU A 125 0.16 -13.68 -11.96
CA GLU A 125 -0.32 -12.71 -10.97
C GLU A 125 0.79 -11.92 -10.29
N TYR A 126 1.91 -12.56 -9.95
CA TYR A 126 3.05 -11.89 -9.32
C TYR A 126 3.75 -10.94 -10.29
N LEU A 127 3.76 -11.29 -11.58
CA LEU A 127 4.27 -10.45 -12.65
C LEU A 127 3.37 -9.22 -12.84
N TYR A 128 2.05 -9.39 -12.89
CA TYR A 128 1.11 -8.26 -12.91
C TYR A 128 1.25 -7.36 -11.67
N CYS A 129 1.45 -7.95 -10.49
CA CYS A 129 1.68 -7.19 -9.26
C CYS A 129 2.93 -6.32 -9.34
N THR A 130 4.05 -6.93 -9.74
CA THR A 130 5.34 -6.25 -9.85
C THR A 130 5.29 -5.17 -10.93
N MET A 131 4.69 -5.45 -12.09
CA MET A 131 4.48 -4.46 -13.15
C MET A 131 3.59 -3.31 -12.69
N PHE A 132 2.55 -3.57 -11.90
CA PHE A 132 1.67 -2.53 -11.38
C PHE A 132 2.40 -1.61 -10.38
N ILE A 133 3.20 -2.20 -9.48
CA ILE A 133 4.02 -1.44 -8.53
C ILE A 133 5.06 -0.58 -9.26
N VAL A 134 5.77 -1.17 -10.23
CA VAL A 134 6.77 -0.44 -11.04
C VAL A 134 6.10 0.61 -11.93
N GLY A 135 4.92 0.31 -12.48
CA GLY A 135 4.10 1.26 -13.24
C GLY A 135 3.70 2.47 -12.39
N GLY A 136 3.35 2.27 -11.12
CA GLY A 136 3.12 3.35 -10.17
C GLY A 136 4.36 4.24 -9.96
N LEU A 137 5.54 3.63 -9.89
CA LEU A 137 6.81 4.36 -9.82
C LEU A 137 7.10 5.14 -11.10
N LEU A 138 6.81 4.57 -12.27
CA LEU A 138 6.97 5.23 -13.56
C LEU A 138 6.02 6.41 -13.73
N LEU A 139 4.80 6.35 -13.18
CA LEU A 139 3.88 7.49 -13.17
C LEU A 139 4.29 8.58 -12.18
N TYR A 140 5.02 8.24 -11.11
CA TYR A 140 5.54 9.22 -10.15
C TYR A 140 6.53 10.21 -10.80
N VAL A 141 7.41 9.72 -11.68
CA VAL A 141 8.45 10.55 -12.32
C VAL A 141 7.86 11.71 -13.16
N PRO A 142 6.98 11.51 -14.15
CA PRO A 142 6.44 12.60 -14.97
C PRO A 142 5.44 13.49 -14.22
N PHE A 143 4.66 12.95 -13.26
CA PHE A 143 3.60 13.73 -12.60
C PHE A 143 4.06 14.51 -11.37
N ILE A 144 5.11 14.05 -10.67
CA ILE A 144 5.54 14.64 -9.39
C ILE A 144 6.98 15.14 -9.45
N TYR A 145 7.90 14.42 -10.12
CA TYR A 145 9.31 14.84 -10.19
C TYR A 145 9.57 15.92 -11.26
N TYR A 146 8.88 15.85 -12.40
CA TYR A 146 9.02 16.83 -13.50
C TYR A 146 8.13 18.09 -13.37
N LYS A 147 7.45 18.26 -12.23
CA LYS A 147 6.58 19.41 -11.96
C LYS A 147 7.29 20.45 -11.10
#